data_AF-R5AL00-F1
#
_entry.id   AF-R5AL00-F1
#
_cell.length_a   1.000
_cell.length_b   1.000
_cell.length_c   1.000
_cell.angle_alpha   90.00
_cell.angle_beta   90.00
_cell.angle_gamma   90.00
#
_symmetry.space_group_name_H-M   'P 1'
#
loop_
_entity.id
_entity.type
_entity.pdbx_description
1 polymer ?
#
loop_
_entity_poly.entity_id
_entity_poly.type
_entity_poly.pdbx_seq_one_letter_code
_entity_poly.pdbx_strand_id
1 'polypeptide(L)'
;MAVYTADEYYIIAPDNGCLDDTIREHGIAGVRDLREMNEMYCALESGGPSHGRNLAYCAAQLACGARSFTAMGEAFPADGLTRLSE
;
A
#
# COMPACT_ATOMS: atom_id res chain seq x y z
N MET A 1 1.84 -1.96 1.24
CA MET A 1 2.21 -0.56 0.95
C MET A 1 1.07 0.13 0.22
N ALA A 2 0.95 1.45 0.38
CA ALA A 2 0.22 2.30 -0.54
C ALA A 2 1.22 3.13 -1.35
N VAL A 3 1.14 3.04 -2.67
CA VAL A 3 2.00 3.75 -3.61
C VAL A 3 1.17 4.80 -4.32
N TYR A 4 1.74 6.00 -4.45
CA TYR A 4 1.25 7.04 -5.34
C TYR A 4 2.28 7.18 -6.47
N THR A 5 1.85 6.96 -7.71
CA THR A 5 2.73 7.00 -8.87
C THR A 5 2.95 8.43 -9.37
N ALA A 6 3.97 8.65 -10.20
CA ALA A 6 4.26 9.98 -10.75
C ALA A 6 3.19 10.45 -11.75
N ASP A 7 2.41 9.52 -12.31
CA ASP A 7 1.28 9.76 -13.22
C ASP A 7 -0.08 9.54 -12.53
N GLU A 8 -0.12 9.76 -11.21
CA GLU A 8 -1.32 10.00 -10.42
C GLU A 8 -2.22 8.78 -10.10
N TYR A 9 -1.69 7.56 -10.15
CA TYR A 9 -2.39 6.36 -9.68
C TYR A 9 -2.10 6.04 -8.21
N TYR A 10 -3.10 5.47 -7.54
CA TYR A 10 -2.92 4.84 -6.23
C TYR A 10 -2.91 3.32 -6.36
N ILE A 11 -1.85 2.68 -5.86
CA ILE A 11 -1.66 1.24 -5.94
C ILE A 11 -1.46 0.69 -4.52
N ILE A 12 -2.29 -0.26 -4.13
CA ILE A 12 -2.25 -0.89 -2.81
C ILE A 12 -1.87 -2.36 -3.00
N ALA A 13 -0.68 -2.71 -2.55
CA ALA A 13 -0.11 -4.03 -2.80
C ALA A 13 0.86 -4.45 -1.67
N PRO A 14 1.11 -5.76 -1.46
CA PRO A 14 2.19 -6.21 -0.60
C PRO A 14 3.55 -5.83 -1.19
N ASP A 15 4.53 -5.50 -0.34
CA ASP A 15 5.91 -5.30 -0.81
C ASP A 15 6.64 -6.63 -0.88
N ASN A 16 6.47 -7.32 -2.00
CA ASN A 16 7.08 -8.64 -2.27
C ASN A 16 7.61 -8.75 -3.72
N GLY A 17 7.85 -7.60 -4.36
CA GLY A 17 8.26 -7.51 -5.76
C GLY A 17 7.11 -7.25 -6.74
N CYS A 18 5.84 -7.43 -6.37
CA CYS A 18 4.72 -7.17 -7.29
C CYS A 18 4.53 -5.69 -7.68
N LEU A 19 5.23 -4.77 -7.02
CA LEU A 19 5.26 -3.36 -7.36
C LEU A 19 6.38 -3.02 -8.37
N ASP A 20 7.27 -3.94 -8.73
CA ASP A 20 8.47 -3.59 -9.50
C ASP A 20 8.14 -3.00 -10.88
N ASP A 21 7.24 -3.63 -11.64
CA ASP A 21 6.79 -3.12 -12.94
C ASP A 21 6.11 -1.77 -12.81
N THR A 22 5.28 -1.57 -11.77
CA THR A 22 4.68 -0.27 -11.46
C THR A 22 5.76 0.82 -11.34
N ILE A 23 6.85 0.53 -10.65
CA ILE A 23 7.91 1.51 -10.44
C ILE A 23 8.66 1.81 -11.74
N ARG A 24 8.89 0.78 -12.56
CA ARG A 24 9.59 0.91 -13.85
C ARG A 24 8.77 1.71 -14.86
N GLU A 25 7.46 1.47 -14.92
CA GLU A 25 6.56 2.06 -15.92
C GLU A 25 6.05 3.44 -15.51
N HIS A 26 5.65 3.62 -14.25
CA HIS A 26 4.93 4.82 -13.79
C HIS A 26 5.76 5.75 -12.90
N GLY A 27 6.87 5.26 -12.34
CA GLY A 27 7.61 5.97 -11.29
C GLY A 27 6.82 6.11 -9.99
N ILE A 28 7.48 6.61 -8.94
CA ILE A 28 6.88 6.81 -7.61
C ILE A 28 6.94 8.28 -7.21
N ALA A 29 5.78 8.85 -6.85
CA ALA A 29 5.67 10.14 -6.19
C ALA A 29 5.61 10.01 -4.65
N GLY A 30 5.16 8.87 -4.11
CA GLY A 30 5.26 8.60 -2.68
C GLY A 30 4.87 7.17 -2.30
N VAL A 31 5.33 6.73 -1.12
CA VAL A 31 4.99 5.42 -0.55
C VAL A 31 4.59 5.58 0.91
N ARG A 32 3.61 4.79 1.34
CA ARG A 32 3.14 4.68 2.72
C ARG A 32 3.18 3.26 3.20
N ASP A 33 3.67 3.08 4.41
CA ASP A 33 3.63 1.80 5.11
C ASP A 33 2.23 1.57 5.71
N LEU A 34 1.65 0.41 5.45
CA LEU A 34 0.29 0.06 5.89
C LEU A 34 0.25 -0.85 7.12
N ARG A 35 1.39 -1.12 7.77
CA ARG A 35 1.47 -2.01 8.95
C ARG A 35 0.47 -1.62 10.05
N GLU A 36 0.46 -0.35 10.44
CA GLU A 36 -0.45 0.16 11.49
C GLU A 36 -1.93 -0.01 11.09
N MET A 37 -2.30 0.34 9.86
CA MET A 37 -3.68 0.18 9.38
C MET A 37 -4.12 -1.29 9.36
N ASN A 38 -3.21 -2.19 8.97
CA ASN A 38 -3.47 -3.62 9.01
C ASN A 38 -3.65 -4.13 10.44
N GLU A 39 -2.84 -3.68 11.40
CA GLU A 39 -2.99 -4.00 12.82
C GLU A 39 -4.32 -3.52 13.38
N MET A 40 -4.73 -2.28 13.06
CA MET A 40 -6.04 -1.75 13.44
C MET A 40 -7.19 -2.61 12.90
N TYR A 41 -7.11 -3.07 11.65
CA TYR A 41 -8.14 -3.91 11.06
C TYR A 41 -8.19 -5.30 11.71
N CYS A 42 -7.02 -5.92 11.94
CA CYS A 42 -6.93 -7.20 12.65
C CYS A 42 -7.48 -7.12 14.09
N ALA A 43 -7.42 -5.97 14.74
CA ALA A 43 -8.02 -5.77 16.07
C ALA A 43 -9.56 -5.69 16.04
N LEU A 44 -10.16 -5.36 14.90
CA LEU A 44 -11.61 -5.21 14.72
C LEU A 44 -12.27 -6.51 14.23
N GLU A 45 -11.54 -7.38 13.56
CA GLU A 45 -12.09 -8.54 12.86
C GLU A 45 -11.52 -9.86 13.40
N SER A 46 -12.41 -10.81 13.72
CA SER A 46 -12.06 -12.10 14.33
C SER A 46 -11.83 -13.22 13.32
N GLY A 47 -11.74 -12.91 12.04
CA GLY A 47 -11.56 -13.90 10.98
C GLY A 47 -10.12 -14.40 10.88
N GLY A 48 -9.96 -15.56 10.23
CA GLY A 48 -8.64 -16.12 9.95
C GLY A 48 -7.76 -15.22 9.07
N PRO A 49 -6.46 -15.53 8.94
CA PRO A 49 -5.51 -14.64 8.28
C PRO A 49 -5.81 -14.49 6.78
N SER A 50 -6.15 -13.28 6.33
CA SER A 50 -6.30 -12.93 4.92
C SER A 50 -5.69 -11.57 4.61
N HIS A 51 -4.40 -11.57 4.28
CA HIS A 51 -3.67 -10.31 4.04
C HIS A 51 -4.22 -9.51 2.85
N GLY A 52 -4.66 -10.19 1.79
CA GLY A 52 -5.27 -9.54 0.63
C GLY A 52 -6.56 -8.78 0.96
N ARG A 53 -7.42 -9.34 1.83
CA ARG A 53 -8.63 -8.66 2.30
C ARG A 53 -8.30 -7.43 3.14
N ASN A 54 -7.31 -7.52 4.02
CA ASN A 54 -6.87 -6.41 4.85
C ASN A 54 -6.31 -5.26 3.99
N LEU A 55 -5.53 -5.58 2.96
CA LEU A 55 -5.06 -4.60 1.98
C LEU A 55 -6.23 -3.97 1.20
N ALA A 56 -7.23 -4.77 0.80
CA ALA A 56 -8.43 -4.25 0.14
C ALA A 56 -9.23 -3.28 1.03
N TYR A 57 -9.32 -3.55 2.34
CA TYR A 57 -9.88 -2.60 3.30
C TYR A 57 -9.10 -1.27 3.31
N CYS A 58 -7.76 -1.33 3.36
CA CYS A 58 -6.94 -0.12 3.29
C CYS A 58 -7.20 0.66 1.99
N ALA A 59 -7.28 -0.03 0.85
CA ALA A 59 -7.61 0.59 -0.43
C ALA A 59 -8.99 1.27 -0.41
N ALA A 60 -10.00 0.61 0.18
CA ALA A 60 -11.35 1.17 0.28
C ALA A 60 -11.38 2.46 1.13
N GLN A 61 -10.62 2.52 2.22
CA GLN A 61 -10.53 3.72 3.07
C GLN A 61 -9.96 4.94 2.33
N LEU A 62 -9.01 4.70 1.42
CA LEU A 62 -8.49 5.75 0.54
C LEU A 62 -9.51 6.13 -0.54
N ALA A 63 -10.08 5.15 -1.23
CA ALA A 63 -10.99 5.37 -2.35
C ALA A 63 -12.30 6.07 -1.94
N CYS A 64 -12.83 5.81 -0.75
CA CYS A 64 -14.03 6.47 -0.24
C CYS A 64 -13.75 7.84 0.41
N GLY A 65 -12.49 8.27 0.46
CA GLY A 65 -12.09 9.54 1.06
C GLY A 65 -12.12 9.57 2.59
N ALA A 66 -12.32 8.42 3.26
CA ALA A 66 -12.24 8.34 4.72
C ALA A 66 -10.82 8.62 5.24
N ARG A 67 -9.80 8.38 4.41
CA ARG A 67 -8.40 8.75 4.67
C ARG A 67 -7.76 9.35 3.43
N SER A 68 -6.92 10.36 3.63
CA SER A 68 -6.03 10.86 2.58
C SER A 68 -4.81 9.94 2.42
N PHE A 69 -4.13 10.02 1.28
CA PHE A 69 -2.91 9.24 1.04
C PHE A 69 -1.87 9.43 2.14
N THR A 70 -1.63 10.66 2.61
CA THR A 70 -0.68 10.94 3.69
C THR A 70 -1.09 10.35 5.04
N ALA A 71 -2.37 10.05 5.25
CA ALA A 71 -2.92 9.46 6.47
C ALA A 71 -3.05 7.92 6.41
N MET A 72 -2.54 7.29 5.34
CA MET A 72 -2.52 5.84 5.19
C MET A 72 -1.44 5.17 6.06
N GLY A 73 -0.43 5.93 6.50
CA GLY A 73 0.62 5.47 7.40
C GLY A 73 1.92 6.25 7.21
N GLU A 74 3.00 5.75 7.81
CA GLU A 74 4.30 6.42 7.76
C GLU A 74 4.87 6.50 6.35
N ALA A 75 5.60 7.57 6.05
CA ALA A 75 6.32 7.69 4.78
C ALA A 75 7.36 6.58 4.68
N PHE A 76 7.38 5.87 3.57
CA PHE A 76 8.36 4.83 3.28
C PHE A 76 9.23 5.25 2.08
N PRO A 77 10.55 4.99 2.10
CA PRO A 77 11.42 5.41 1.02
C PRO A 77 11.23 4.52 -0.22
N ALA A 78 11.11 5.13 -1.39
CA ALA A 78 10.77 4.42 -2.64
C ALA A 78 11.85 3.42 -3.10
N ASP A 79 13.12 3.72 -2.79
CA ASP A 79 14.27 2.84 -3.02
C ASP A 79 14.31 1.64 -2.06
N GLY A 80 13.53 1.67 -0.97
CA GLY A 80 13.37 0.57 -0.04
C GLY A 80 12.39 -0.51 -0.49
N LEU A 81 11.66 -0.32 -1.59
CA LEU A 81 10.70 -1.31 -2.10
C LEU A 81 11.42 -2.51 -2.73
N THR A 82 10.86 -3.71 -2.50
CA THR A 82 11.39 -4.97 -3.03
C THR A 82 11.35 -4.98 -4.55
N ARG A 83 12.46 -5.38 -5.17
CA ARG A 83 12.63 -5.51 -6.63
C ARG A 83 12.70 -6.97 -7.02
N LEU A 84 12.16 -7.32 -8.19
CA LEU A 84 12.38 -8.62 -8.78
C LEU A 84 13.71 -8.56 -9.52
N SER A 85 14.61 -9.51 -9.24
CA SER A 85 15.82 -9.69 -10.04
C SER A 85 15.43 -10.10 -11.47
N GLU A 86 16.17 -9.61 -12.45
CA GLU A 86 16.08 -10.09 -13.84
C GLU A 86 16.55 -11.55 -13.99
#